data_AF-A0A8C3HA99-F1
#
_entry.id   AF-A0A8C3HA99-F1
#
_cell.length_a   1.000
_cell.length_b   1.000
_cell.length_c   1.000
_cell.angle_alpha   90.00
_cell.angle_beta   90.00
_cell.angle_gamma   90.00
#
_symmetry.space_group_name_H-M   'P 1'
#
loop_
_entity.id
_entity.type
_entity.pdbx_description
1 polymer ?
#
loop_
_entity_poly.entity_id
_entity_poly.type
_entity_poly.pdbx_seq_one_letter_code
_entity_poly.pdbx_strand_id
1 'polypeptide(L)'
;MLSLGWHYVVLPENTGSAGIWPAPPTVPLSAVRRHFTSGAIWGCSCPCPPSSFPKAQLLHCRLTASSFNGAYFALQVIYARRKYKVSPPDTAGPPEFERVFRAQANCSEYFPIFVSVLWVAGIFFQQGVAAVCGLLYLYARYQYFQGYTLSAHGRLGPMYFSAKVLWILIGLSVAGLLVHFLSLNSFVGRMEIPSKLQLLFRW
;
A
#
# COMPACT_ATOMS: atom_id res chain seq x y z
N MET A 1 22.52 8.74 -28.23
CA MET A 1 21.75 7.64 -28.87
C MET A 1 22.32 6.32 -28.37
N LEU A 2 21.67 5.67 -27.40
CA LEU A 2 21.96 4.27 -27.06
C LEU A 2 20.63 3.56 -26.89
N SER A 3 20.35 2.72 -27.87
CA SER A 3 19.21 1.81 -27.99
C SER A 3 19.47 0.59 -27.10
N LEU A 4 18.57 0.29 -26.17
CA LEU A 4 18.59 -0.97 -25.42
C LEU A 4 17.59 -1.93 -26.07
N GLY A 5 18.11 -2.84 -26.89
CA GLY A 5 17.38 -3.96 -27.48
C GLY A 5 17.13 -5.05 -26.44
N TRP A 6 15.88 -5.49 -26.35
CA TRP A 6 15.46 -6.64 -25.56
C TRP A 6 15.82 -7.92 -26.32
N HIS A 7 16.75 -8.72 -25.77
CA HIS A 7 16.99 -10.07 -26.26
C HIS A 7 15.85 -11.00 -25.80
N TYR A 8 15.06 -11.48 -26.75
CA TYR A 8 14.15 -12.60 -26.54
C TYR A 8 14.95 -13.91 -26.54
N VAL A 9 14.84 -14.70 -25.47
CA VAL A 9 15.37 -16.06 -25.43
C VAL A 9 14.38 -16.97 -26.18
N VAL A 10 14.81 -17.46 -27.34
CA VAL A 10 14.13 -18.50 -28.11
C VAL A 10 14.45 -19.86 -27.48
N LEU A 11 13.44 -20.60 -27.03
CA LEU A 11 13.59 -22.01 -26.65
C LEU A 11 13.45 -22.88 -27.90
N PRO A 12 14.40 -23.79 -28.20
CA PRO A 12 14.30 -24.66 -29.37
C PRO A 12 13.30 -25.79 -29.14
N GLU A 13 12.57 -26.09 -30.20
CA GLU A 13 11.68 -27.24 -30.33
C GLU A 13 12.48 -28.50 -30.70
N ASN A 14 12.08 -29.62 -30.09
CA ASN A 14 12.02 -30.96 -30.65
C ASN A 14 12.99 -32.05 -30.12
N THR A 15 12.40 -33.25 -30.11
CA THR A 15 12.94 -34.62 -30.11
C THR A 15 12.95 -35.38 -28.79
N GLY A 16 12.31 -36.55 -28.86
CA GLY A 16 11.85 -37.33 -27.72
C GLY A 16 12.94 -38.12 -27.01
N SER A 17 12.73 -38.32 -25.72
CA SER A 17 13.12 -39.53 -24.99
C SER A 17 12.31 -39.55 -23.69
N ALA A 18 11.58 -40.64 -23.47
CA ALA A 18 10.83 -40.89 -22.26
C ALA A 18 11.78 -41.04 -21.06
N GLY A 19 11.97 -39.95 -20.31
CA GLY A 19 12.60 -39.95 -18.99
C GLY A 19 11.52 -39.90 -17.92
N ILE A 20 11.33 -41.01 -17.22
CA ILE A 20 10.43 -41.14 -16.07
C ILE A 20 10.97 -40.24 -14.94
N TRP A 21 10.29 -39.14 -14.63
CA TRP A 21 10.54 -38.39 -13.40
C TRP A 21 10.02 -39.22 -12.22
N PRO A 22 10.79 -39.40 -11.13
CA PRO A 22 10.26 -40.04 -9.93
C PRO A 22 9.11 -39.20 -9.38
N ALA A 23 7.99 -39.85 -9.05
CA ALA A 23 6.85 -39.18 -8.43
C ALA A 23 7.29 -38.48 -7.13
N PRO A 24 6.83 -37.25 -6.86
CA PRO A 24 7.12 -36.59 -5.60
C PRO A 24 6.56 -37.43 -4.44
N PRO A 25 7.26 -37.50 -3.29
CA PRO A 25 6.77 -38.26 -2.15
C PRO A 25 5.39 -37.76 -1.73
N THR A 26 4.45 -38.68 -1.58
CA THR A 26 3.09 -38.42 -1.12
C THR A 26 3.15 -37.96 0.33
N VAL A 27 3.23 -36.65 0.54
CA VAL A 27 3.15 -36.07 1.87
C VAL A 27 1.72 -36.26 2.39
N PRO A 28 1.48 -36.99 3.49
CA PRO A 28 0.14 -37.18 4.00
C PRO A 28 -0.50 -35.83 4.36
N LEU A 29 -1.79 -35.65 4.04
CA LEU A 29 -2.55 -34.41 4.26
C LEU A 29 -2.54 -33.90 5.72
N SER A 30 -2.22 -34.77 6.68
CA SER A 30 -2.01 -34.43 8.09
C SER A 30 -0.71 -33.66 8.37
N ALA A 31 0.29 -33.72 7.48
CA ALA A 31 1.53 -32.95 7.57
C ALA A 31 1.37 -31.52 7.03
N VAL A 32 0.56 -31.33 5.97
CA VAL A 32 0.24 -30.00 5.41
C VAL A 32 -0.57 -29.16 6.41
N ARG A 33 -1.45 -29.78 7.21
CA ARG A 33 -2.25 -29.09 8.22
C ARG A 33 -1.43 -28.54 9.41
N ARG A 34 -0.21 -29.04 9.64
CA ARG A 34 0.66 -28.55 10.74
C ARG A 34 1.57 -27.38 10.34
N HIS A 35 1.75 -27.10 9.05
CA HIS A 35 2.60 -25.99 8.60
C HIS A 35 1.85 -24.66 8.41
N PHE A 36 0.52 -24.66 8.41
CA PHE A 36 -0.27 -23.42 8.30
C PHE A 36 -0.62 -22.78 9.66
N THR A 37 -0.37 -23.48 10.77
CA THR A 37 -0.63 -22.98 12.13
C THR A 37 0.58 -22.39 12.83
N SER A 38 1.78 -22.51 12.26
CA SER A 38 2.99 -21.82 12.76
C SER A 38 3.41 -20.75 11.77
N GLY A 39 3.07 -19.49 12.07
CA GLY A 39 3.57 -18.30 11.37
C GLY A 39 5.07 -18.09 11.59
N ALA A 40 5.88 -19.00 11.04
CA ALA A 40 7.32 -19.09 11.28
C ALA A 40 8.14 -18.92 9.99
N ILE A 41 7.83 -17.88 9.21
CA ILE A 41 8.72 -17.41 8.12
C ILE A 41 9.36 -16.04 8.46
N TRP A 42 8.90 -15.37 9.51
CA TRP A 42 9.58 -14.23 10.11
C TRP A 42 10.02 -14.59 11.53
N GLY A 43 11.24 -15.08 11.66
CA GLY A 43 11.88 -15.33 12.95
C GLY A 43 12.11 -14.04 13.72
N CYS A 44 11.12 -13.61 14.50
CA CYS A 44 11.33 -12.80 15.68
C CYS A 44 11.12 -13.71 16.90
N SER A 45 12.20 -14.30 17.41
CA SER A 45 12.22 -15.12 18.61
C SER A 45 12.10 -14.29 19.89
N CYS A 46 11.06 -13.46 19.98
CA CYS A 46 10.67 -12.83 21.24
C CYS A 46 9.22 -13.23 21.53
N PRO A 47 8.92 -13.84 22.69
CA PRO A 47 7.55 -13.96 23.16
C PRO A 47 7.05 -12.56 23.50
N CYS A 48 6.49 -11.86 22.52
CA CYS A 48 5.85 -10.58 22.76
C CYS A 48 4.56 -10.83 23.55
N PRO A 49 4.31 -10.08 24.64
CA PRO A 49 3.10 -10.24 25.44
C PRO A 49 1.84 -10.04 24.60
N PRO A 50 0.72 -10.74 24.90
CA PRO A 50 -0.52 -10.75 24.10
C PRO A 50 -1.16 -9.38 23.87
N SER A 51 -0.72 -8.32 24.56
CA SER A 51 -1.12 -6.92 24.34
C SER A 51 -0.45 -6.23 23.14
N SER A 52 0.55 -6.86 22.50
CA SER A 52 1.35 -6.28 21.40
C SER A 52 0.84 -6.67 20.00
N PHE A 53 0.03 -7.73 19.91
CA PHE A 53 -0.56 -8.26 18.68
C PHE A 53 -1.53 -7.33 17.93
N PRO A 54 -2.39 -6.50 18.56
CA PRO A 54 -3.36 -5.71 17.80
C PRO A 54 -2.71 -4.64 16.90
N LYS A 55 -1.52 -4.16 17.27
CA LYS A 55 -0.82 -3.08 16.57
C LYS A 55 -0.27 -3.51 15.20
N ALA A 56 0.32 -4.70 15.14
CA ALA A 56 0.82 -5.28 13.90
C ALA A 56 -0.34 -5.71 12.98
N GLN A 57 -1.42 -6.26 13.53
CA GLN A 57 -2.61 -6.65 12.74
C GLN A 57 -3.26 -5.44 12.04
N LEU A 58 -3.41 -4.31 12.74
CA LEU A 58 -3.98 -3.09 12.15
C LEU A 58 -3.15 -2.57 10.96
N LEU A 59 -1.82 -2.72 10.99
CA LEU A 59 -0.94 -2.30 9.90
C LEU A 59 -1.11 -3.16 8.65
N HIS A 60 -1.17 -4.48 8.82
CA HIS A 60 -1.43 -5.40 7.72
C HIS A 60 -2.82 -5.18 7.11
N CYS A 61 -3.85 -4.98 7.94
CA CYS A 61 -5.20 -4.71 7.46
C CYS A 61 -5.29 -3.43 6.60
N ARG A 62 -4.54 -2.37 6.95
CA ARG A 62 -4.50 -1.11 6.19
C ARG A 62 -3.94 -1.29 4.78
N LEU A 63 -2.83 -2.02 4.65
CA LEU A 63 -2.20 -2.28 3.35
C LEU A 63 -3.08 -3.19 2.50
N THR A 64 -3.61 -4.27 3.07
CA THR A 64 -4.45 -5.23 2.33
C THR A 64 -5.70 -4.56 1.78
N ALA A 65 -6.37 -3.71 2.57
CA ALA A 65 -7.53 -2.94 2.12
C ALA A 65 -7.18 -1.96 0.97
N SER A 66 -6.04 -1.30 1.08
CA SER A 66 -5.56 -0.35 0.07
C SER A 66 -5.22 -1.04 -1.26
N SER A 67 -4.53 -2.19 -1.18
CA SER A 67 -4.19 -3.01 -2.35
C SER A 67 -5.42 -3.56 -3.06
N PHE A 68 -6.43 -4.02 -2.31
CA PHE A 68 -7.67 -4.53 -2.88
C PHE A 68 -8.44 -3.44 -3.65
N ASN A 69 -8.49 -2.22 -3.10
CA ASN A 69 -9.14 -1.08 -3.73
C ASN A 69 -8.44 -0.68 -5.05
N GLY A 70 -7.10 -0.64 -5.06
CA GLY A 70 -6.32 -0.40 -6.27
C GLY A 70 -6.51 -1.48 -7.35
N ALA A 71 -6.52 -2.76 -6.94
CA ALA A 71 -6.78 -3.88 -7.85
C ALA A 71 -8.18 -3.81 -8.47
N TYR A 72 -9.20 -3.44 -7.67
CA TYR A 72 -10.56 -3.24 -8.15
C TYR A 72 -10.61 -2.19 -9.26
N PHE A 73 -9.99 -1.02 -9.08
CA PHE A 73 -9.97 0.02 -10.12
C PHE A 73 -9.25 -0.42 -11.40
N ALA A 74 -8.14 -1.15 -11.27
CA ALA A 74 -7.43 -1.69 -12.42
C ALA A 74 -8.30 -2.68 -13.22
N LEU A 75 -9.02 -3.57 -12.53
CA LEU A 75 -9.96 -4.50 -13.16
C LEU A 75 -11.11 -3.77 -13.87
N GLN A 76 -11.63 -2.70 -13.28
CA GLN A 76 -12.68 -1.89 -13.91
C GLN A 76 -12.21 -1.22 -15.22
N VAL A 77 -10.96 -0.75 -15.27
CA VAL A 77 -10.36 -0.23 -16.51
C VAL A 77 -10.22 -1.34 -17.56
N ILE A 78 -9.77 -2.54 -17.17
CA ILE A 78 -9.66 -3.68 -18.10
C ILE A 78 -11.05 -4.06 -18.64
N TYR A 79 -12.06 -4.09 -17.78
CA TYR A 79 -13.45 -4.34 -18.19
C TYR A 79 -13.94 -3.25 -19.16
N ALA A 80 -13.70 -1.98 -18.86
CA ALA A 80 -14.07 -0.87 -19.74
C ALA A 80 -13.36 -0.94 -21.10
N ARG A 81 -12.06 -1.29 -21.13
CA ARG A 81 -11.31 -1.52 -22.38
C ARG A 81 -11.97 -2.58 -23.25
N ARG A 82 -12.43 -3.68 -22.66
CA ARG A 82 -13.16 -4.74 -23.37
C ARG A 82 -14.54 -4.27 -23.85
N LYS A 83 -15.29 -3.57 -22.99
CA LYS A 83 -16.63 -3.06 -23.30
C LYS A 83 -16.62 -2.05 -24.45
N TYR A 84 -15.70 -1.10 -24.43
CA TYR A 84 -15.60 -0.03 -25.43
C TYR A 84 -14.60 -0.35 -26.57
N LYS A 85 -14.02 -1.56 -26.58
CA LYS A 85 -13.05 -2.03 -27.59
C LYS A 85 -11.84 -1.10 -27.79
N VAL A 86 -11.34 -0.53 -26.69
CA VAL A 86 -10.15 0.36 -26.70
C VAL A 86 -8.90 -0.47 -26.39
N SER A 87 -8.18 -0.84 -27.44
CA SER A 87 -6.92 -1.59 -27.35
C SER A 87 -5.78 -0.73 -26.78
N PRO A 88 -4.88 -1.26 -25.96
CA PRO A 88 -3.62 -0.59 -25.64
C PRO A 88 -2.81 -0.32 -26.92
N PRO A 89 -2.05 0.80 -27.04
CA PRO A 89 -1.75 1.82 -26.03
C PRO A 89 -2.81 2.93 -25.91
N ASP A 90 -3.92 2.85 -26.63
CA ASP A 90 -4.88 3.95 -26.70
C ASP A 90 -5.53 4.21 -25.35
N THR A 91 -5.63 5.51 -25.04
CA THR A 91 -6.24 6.04 -23.82
C THR A 91 -7.41 6.98 -24.12
N ALA A 92 -7.62 7.31 -25.40
CA ALA A 92 -8.77 8.06 -25.89
C ALA A 92 -9.87 7.09 -26.34
N GLY A 93 -11.12 7.49 -26.20
CA GLY A 93 -12.25 6.65 -26.56
C GLY A 93 -13.58 7.33 -26.29
N PRO A 94 -14.69 6.58 -26.17
CA PRO A 94 -15.96 7.17 -25.79
C PRO A 94 -15.86 7.83 -24.41
N PRO A 95 -16.65 8.90 -24.15
CA PRO A 95 -16.54 9.69 -22.92
C PRO A 95 -16.80 8.88 -21.64
N GLU A 96 -17.47 7.74 -21.74
CA GLU A 96 -17.63 6.79 -20.62
C GLU A 96 -16.33 6.06 -20.28
N PHE A 97 -15.59 5.60 -21.30
CA PHE A 97 -14.28 4.97 -21.12
C PHE A 97 -13.28 5.95 -20.52
N GLU A 98 -13.21 7.17 -21.08
CA GLU A 98 -12.27 8.19 -20.62
C GLU A 98 -12.51 8.56 -19.15
N ARG A 99 -13.77 8.63 -18.71
CA ARG A 99 -14.11 8.86 -17.30
C ARG A 99 -13.59 7.76 -16.39
N VAL A 100 -13.78 6.49 -16.75
CA VAL A 100 -13.27 5.35 -15.96
C VAL A 100 -11.74 5.38 -15.91
N PHE A 101 -11.09 5.60 -17.05
CA PHE A 101 -9.64 5.66 -17.16
C PHE A 101 -9.05 6.82 -16.34
N ARG A 102 -9.64 8.03 -16.43
CA ARG A 102 -9.24 9.21 -15.64
C ARG A 102 -9.51 9.03 -14.14
N ALA A 103 -10.62 8.38 -13.77
CA ALA A 103 -10.92 8.08 -12.37
C ALA A 103 -9.84 7.18 -11.75
N GLN A 104 -9.44 6.11 -12.46
CA GLN A 104 -8.36 5.22 -12.02
C GLN A 104 -7.01 5.94 -11.95
N ALA A 105 -6.65 6.71 -12.98
CA ALA A 105 -5.39 7.47 -13.00
C ALA A 105 -5.29 8.43 -11.81
N ASN A 106 -6.36 9.19 -11.53
CA ASN A 106 -6.41 10.08 -10.37
C ASN A 106 -6.23 9.30 -9.06
N CYS A 107 -6.96 8.20 -8.87
CA CYS A 107 -6.78 7.37 -7.66
C CYS A 107 -5.33 6.87 -7.53
N SER A 108 -4.68 6.51 -8.63
CA SER A 108 -3.28 6.05 -8.65
C SER A 108 -2.28 7.15 -8.30
N GLU A 109 -2.52 8.39 -8.72
CA GLU A 109 -1.65 9.54 -8.42
C GLU A 109 -1.65 9.87 -6.92
N TYR A 110 -2.82 9.81 -6.27
CA TYR A 110 -2.95 10.11 -4.83
C TYR A 110 -2.60 8.91 -3.93
N PHE A 111 -2.48 7.71 -4.49
CA PHE A 111 -2.25 6.50 -3.70
C PHE A 111 -0.91 6.50 -2.93
N PRO A 112 0.24 6.85 -3.54
CA PRO A 112 1.51 6.95 -2.80
C PRO A 112 1.44 7.97 -1.67
N ILE A 113 0.85 9.15 -1.93
CA ILE A 113 0.69 10.22 -0.92
C ILE A 113 -0.11 9.69 0.27
N PHE A 114 -1.26 9.07 -0.01
CA PHE A 114 -2.11 8.46 1.00
C PHE A 114 -1.38 7.42 1.85
N VAL A 115 -0.66 6.49 1.20
CA VAL A 115 0.09 5.44 1.92
C VAL A 115 1.15 6.09 2.81
N SER A 116 1.95 7.03 2.31
CA SER A 116 2.97 7.71 3.09
C SER A 116 2.40 8.39 4.35
N VAL A 117 1.33 9.17 4.22
CA VAL A 117 0.74 9.88 5.38
C VAL A 117 0.03 8.93 6.34
N LEU A 118 -0.61 7.87 5.82
CA LEU A 118 -1.24 6.85 6.65
C LEU A 118 -0.21 6.14 7.54
N TRP A 119 0.97 5.86 6.99
CA TRP A 119 2.08 5.25 7.73
C TRP A 119 2.63 6.18 8.80
N VAL A 120 2.90 7.44 8.47
CA VAL A 120 3.42 8.43 9.43
C VAL A 120 2.41 8.67 10.55
N ALA A 121 1.14 8.93 10.24
CA ALA A 121 0.09 9.07 11.25
C ALA A 121 -0.08 7.81 12.11
N GLY A 122 0.06 6.63 11.52
CA GLY A 122 -0.03 5.36 12.24
C GLY A 122 1.13 5.10 13.20
N ILE A 123 2.35 5.48 12.84
CA ILE A 123 3.55 5.28 13.68
C ILE A 123 3.64 6.36 14.77
N PHE A 124 3.49 7.63 14.40
CA PHE A 124 3.83 8.76 15.27
C PHE A 124 2.66 9.31 16.08
N PHE A 125 1.41 9.07 15.68
CA PHE A 125 0.23 9.59 16.37
C PHE A 125 -0.55 8.49 17.08
N GLN A 126 -1.49 7.84 16.37
CA GLN A 126 -2.32 6.79 16.94
C GLN A 126 -2.80 5.82 15.85
N GLN A 127 -2.48 4.54 16.02
CA GLN A 127 -2.79 3.51 15.03
C GLN A 127 -4.28 3.30 14.76
N GLY A 128 -5.13 3.42 15.79
CA GLY A 128 -6.58 3.26 15.65
C GLY A 128 -7.22 4.37 14.82
N VAL A 129 -6.89 5.62 15.14
CA VAL A 129 -7.38 6.81 14.42
C VAL A 129 -6.90 6.78 12.97
N ALA A 130 -5.60 6.51 12.74
CA ALA A 130 -5.07 6.37 11.39
C ALA A 130 -5.77 5.26 10.59
N ALA A 131 -6.08 4.11 11.21
CA ALA A 131 -6.82 3.03 10.54
C ALA A 131 -8.24 3.45 10.12
N VAL A 132 -8.99 4.09 11.02
CA VAL A 132 -10.35 4.57 10.73
C VAL A 132 -10.33 5.63 9.62
N CYS A 133 -9.43 6.62 9.71
CA CYS A 133 -9.27 7.61 8.65
C CYS A 133 -8.86 6.97 7.32
N GLY A 134 -7.99 5.96 7.34
CA GLY A 134 -7.60 5.20 6.15
C GLY A 134 -8.77 4.49 5.48
N LEU A 135 -9.62 3.82 6.27
CA LEU A 135 -10.83 3.16 5.75
C LEU A 135 -11.83 4.16 5.17
N LEU A 136 -12.05 5.28 5.87
CA LEU A 136 -12.90 6.38 5.38
C LEU A 136 -12.39 6.95 4.06
N TYR A 137 -11.07 7.11 3.91
CA TYR A 137 -10.46 7.57 2.67
C TYR A 137 -10.69 6.58 1.52
N LEU A 138 -10.46 5.28 1.76
CA LEU A 138 -10.67 4.23 0.74
C LEU A 138 -12.15 4.14 0.33
N TYR A 139 -13.08 4.28 1.28
CA TYR A 139 -14.51 4.35 0.99
C TYR A 139 -14.88 5.58 0.16
N ALA A 140 -14.34 6.75 0.51
CA ALA A 140 -14.53 7.97 -0.26
C ALA A 140 -14.02 7.82 -1.71
N ARG A 141 -12.87 7.15 -1.90
CA ARG A 141 -12.29 6.88 -3.22
C ARG A 141 -13.10 5.87 -4.02
N TYR A 142 -13.68 4.87 -3.37
CA TYR A 142 -14.62 3.96 -4.01
C TYR A 142 -15.86 4.72 -4.52
N GLN A 143 -16.46 5.58 -3.67
CA GLN A 143 -17.60 6.43 -4.07
C GLN A 143 -17.23 7.43 -5.17
N TYR A 144 -16.01 8.00 -5.12
CA TYR A 144 -15.49 8.87 -6.18
C TYR A 144 -15.44 8.14 -7.52
N PHE A 145 -14.93 6.92 -7.54
CA PHE A 145 -14.84 6.12 -8.74
C PHE A 145 -16.24 5.85 -9.33
N GLN A 146 -17.17 5.34 -8.51
CA GLN A 146 -18.55 5.07 -8.93
C GLN A 146 -19.30 6.34 -9.39
N GLY A 147 -19.12 7.45 -8.67
CA GLY A 147 -19.73 8.72 -9.04
C GLY A 147 -19.21 9.24 -10.38
N TYR A 148 -17.91 9.07 -10.65
CA TYR A 148 -17.27 9.55 -11.86
C TYR A 148 -17.60 8.68 -13.09
N THR A 149 -17.75 7.36 -12.92
CA THR A 149 -18.20 6.49 -14.02
C THR A 149 -19.62 6.87 -14.49
N LEU A 150 -20.51 7.23 -13.56
CA LEU A 150 -21.88 7.65 -13.86
C LEU A 150 -21.94 9.06 -14.47
N SER A 151 -21.30 10.05 -13.86
CA SER A 151 -21.31 11.44 -14.37
C SER A 151 -20.06 12.23 -13.97
N ALA A 152 -19.64 13.18 -14.80
CA ALA A 152 -18.50 14.04 -14.47
C ALA A 152 -18.74 14.91 -13.21
N HIS A 153 -19.99 15.29 -12.93
CA HIS A 153 -20.36 16.07 -11.74
C HIS A 153 -20.46 15.22 -10.47
N GLY A 154 -20.88 13.95 -10.58
CA GLY A 154 -21.02 13.02 -9.46
C GLY A 154 -19.72 12.72 -8.70
N ARG A 155 -18.56 13.07 -9.29
CA ARG A 155 -17.25 12.93 -8.65
C ARG A 155 -16.98 13.96 -7.55
N LEU A 156 -17.59 15.15 -7.62
CA LEU A 156 -17.18 16.31 -6.81
C LEU A 156 -17.39 16.10 -5.30
N GLY A 157 -18.57 15.61 -4.90
CA GLY A 157 -18.88 15.35 -3.49
C GLY A 157 -17.90 14.39 -2.83
N PRO A 158 -17.74 13.16 -3.38
CA PRO A 158 -16.76 12.19 -2.87
C PRO A 158 -15.31 12.69 -2.97
N MET A 159 -14.97 13.49 -3.99
CA MET A 159 -13.63 14.10 -4.12
C MET A 159 -13.33 15.02 -2.94
N TYR A 160 -14.22 15.96 -2.62
CA TYR A 160 -14.03 16.86 -1.47
C TYR A 160 -13.98 16.10 -0.15
N PHE A 161 -14.81 15.07 0.01
CA PHE A 161 -14.77 14.24 1.22
C PHE A 161 -13.44 13.50 1.35
N SER A 162 -12.96 12.86 0.27
CA SER A 162 -11.65 12.18 0.28
C SER A 162 -10.49 13.15 0.55
N ALA A 163 -10.54 14.37 0.00
CA ALA A 163 -9.54 15.40 0.23
C ALA A 163 -9.52 15.87 1.69
N LYS A 164 -10.69 16.08 2.31
CA LYS A 164 -10.79 16.43 3.74
C LYS A 164 -10.17 15.36 4.63
N VAL A 165 -10.48 14.09 4.37
CA VAL A 165 -9.90 12.97 5.13
C VAL A 165 -8.38 12.89 4.95
N LEU A 166 -7.89 13.12 3.73
CA LEU A 166 -6.45 13.15 3.45
C LEU A 166 -5.75 14.31 4.18
N TRP A 167 -6.35 15.50 4.20
CA TRP A 167 -5.83 16.65 4.95
C TRP A 167 -5.80 16.41 6.45
N ILE A 168 -6.82 15.74 7.00
CA ILE A 168 -6.82 15.31 8.40
C ILE A 168 -5.65 14.35 8.66
N LEU A 169 -5.42 13.35 7.81
CA LEU A 169 -4.29 12.42 7.92
C LEU A 169 -2.94 13.14 7.87
N ILE A 170 -2.79 14.13 6.98
CA ILE A 170 -1.59 14.98 6.93
C ILE A 170 -1.42 15.75 8.25
N GLY A 171 -2.49 16.38 8.76
CA GLY A 171 -2.45 17.10 10.03
C GLY A 171 -2.05 16.20 11.20
N LEU A 172 -2.60 14.98 11.28
CA LEU A 172 -2.24 13.98 12.29
C LEU A 172 -0.78 13.54 12.16
N SER A 173 -0.28 13.40 10.93
CA SER A 173 1.12 13.04 10.65
C SER A 173 2.07 14.13 11.14
N VAL A 174 1.78 15.39 10.81
CA VAL A 174 2.57 16.55 11.23
C VAL A 174 2.52 16.71 12.75
N ALA A 175 1.35 16.61 13.36
CA ALA A 175 1.21 16.70 14.82
C ALA A 175 2.00 15.59 15.53
N GLY A 176 1.94 14.35 15.05
CA GLY A 176 2.71 13.23 15.61
C GLY A 176 4.22 13.45 15.52
N LEU A 177 4.70 13.93 14.37
CA LEU A 177 6.12 14.29 14.19
C LEU A 177 6.54 15.43 15.11
N LEU A 178 5.75 16.51 15.20
CA LEU A 178 6.04 17.65 16.07
C LEU A 178 6.14 17.22 17.54
N VAL A 179 5.18 16.43 18.03
CA VAL A 179 5.21 15.91 19.40
C VAL A 179 6.46 15.05 19.62
N HIS A 180 6.82 14.21 18.66
CA HIS A 180 8.02 13.37 18.75
C HIS A 180 9.30 14.20 18.83
N PHE A 181 9.51 15.16 17.92
CA PHE A 181 10.71 15.99 17.88
C PHE A 181 10.79 16.99 19.04
N LEU A 182 9.68 17.58 19.47
CA LEU A 182 9.65 18.45 20.64
C LEU A 182 9.96 17.69 21.93
N SER A 183 9.43 16.46 22.06
CA SER A 183 9.74 15.58 23.18
C SER A 183 11.24 15.24 23.22
N LEU A 184 11.82 14.89 22.06
CA LEU A 184 13.27 14.65 21.94
C LEU A 184 14.11 15.88 22.30
N ASN A 185 13.74 17.07 21.82
CA ASN A 185 14.46 18.30 22.15
C ASN A 185 14.41 18.62 23.64
N SER A 186 13.24 18.44 24.28
CA SER A 186 13.10 18.64 25.72
C SER A 186 13.85 17.58 26.55
N PHE A 187 14.03 16.37 26.01
CA PHE A 187 14.84 15.33 26.62
C PHE A 187 16.34 15.63 26.51
N VAL A 188 16.81 16.02 25.32
CA VAL A 188 18.22 16.40 25.08
C VAL A 188 18.61 17.66 25.84
N GLY A 189 17.74 18.68 25.87
CA GLY A 189 17.98 19.90 26.67
C GLY A 189 18.05 19.65 28.18
N ARG A 190 17.43 18.56 28.66
CA ARG A 190 17.56 18.12 30.07
C ARG A 190 18.85 17.34 30.34
N MET A 191 19.45 16.78 29.29
CA MET A 191 20.77 16.18 29.29
C MET A 191 21.82 17.23 28.90
N GLU A 192 21.82 18.40 29.54
CA GLU A 192 22.99 19.30 29.47
C GLU A 192 24.22 18.47 29.87
N ILE A 193 24.96 18.08 28.84
CA ILE A 193 26.22 17.37 28.95
C ILE A 193 27.09 18.25 29.85
N PRO A 194 27.55 17.75 31.02
CA PRO A 194 28.36 18.55 31.91
C PRO A 194 29.50 19.14 31.10
N SER A 195 29.71 20.45 31.21
CA SER A 195 30.64 21.27 30.41
C SER A 195 32.05 20.66 30.26
N LYS A 196 32.44 19.76 31.16
CA LYS A 196 33.66 18.94 31.07
C LYS A 196 33.73 17.98 29.87
N LEU A 197 32.61 17.44 29.38
CA LEU A 197 32.59 16.55 28.20
C LEU A 197 32.65 17.34 26.88
N GLN A 198 32.22 18.61 26.86
CA GLN A 198 32.32 19.45 25.67
C GLN A 198 33.78 19.77 25.29
N LEU A 199 34.71 19.73 26.24
CA LEU A 199 36.15 19.87 25.99
C LEU A 199 36.79 18.62 25.38
N LEU A 200 36.19 17.44 25.56
CA LEU A 200 36.70 16.16 25.04
C LEU A 200 36.37 15.92 23.56
N PHE A 201 35.33 16.58 23.04
CA PHE A 201 34.89 16.48 21.64
C PHE A 201 35.26 17.71 20.79
N ARG A 202 36.11 18.60 21.32
CA ARG A 202 36.68 19.72 20.57
C ARG A 202 38.06 19.33 20.04
N TRP A 203 38.07 18.51 19.00
CA TRP A 203 39.22 18.23 18.14
C TRP A 203 38.91 18.67 16.72
#